data_AF-A0AAV2TVH2-F1
#
_entry.id   AF-A0AAV2TVH2-F1
#
_cell.length_a   1.000
_cell.length_b   1.000
_cell.length_c   1.000
_cell.angle_alpha   90.00
_cell.angle_beta   90.00
_cell.angle_gamma   90.00
#
_symmetry.space_group_name_H-M   'P 1'
#
loop_
_entity.id
_entity.type
_entity.pdbx_description
1 polymer ?
#
loop_
_entity_poly.entity_id
_entity_poly.type
_entity_poly.pdbx_seq_one_letter_code
_entity_poly.pdbx_strand_id
1 'polypeptide(L)'
;MKTILIWNIVLAGCLFLQAGASLLPFGHGVNPDEENLRAADSIPMYAVPPNLPNRFYNEFIIYYTPRDDKEMPLPPWPTVHPPDLPYAIGRGQTWYAADLGITIENYTDYCVPIFEPNSYFPCVFFNYNSTAYFISDVTTGYGPCCVYRKPWSPPHRDFMQQYAAYFNRTTTGLGEGILNQTIDWWVIPQNEIKKRWGKSGWSTSDHPVFGGYGWASTHLESGYRPQVCFWYEGNVGWTQQLFYNFVDTGPRTKDLERFKFPEICNTDKACIYRP
;
A
#
# COMPACT_ATOMS: atom_id res chain seq x y z
N MET A 1 1.86 -31.14 -3.46
CA MET A 1 0.95 -30.47 -4.43
C MET A 1 -0.45 -30.46 -3.83
N LYS A 2 -1.19 -29.33 -3.94
CA LYS A 2 -2.25 -28.81 -3.02
C LYS A 2 -1.60 -27.95 -1.93
N THR A 3 -1.86 -26.66 -1.71
CA THR A 3 -2.98 -25.72 -1.96
C THR A 3 -2.40 -24.31 -1.66
N ILE A 4 -2.26 -23.40 -2.64
CA ILE A 4 -3.18 -22.30 -3.04
C ILE A 4 -2.90 -20.95 -2.33
N LEU A 5 -2.48 -19.96 -3.15
CA LEU A 5 -2.65 -18.49 -3.04
C LEU A 5 -2.48 -17.82 -1.65
N ILE A 6 -1.27 -17.49 -1.23
CA ILE A 6 -1.06 -16.65 -0.01
C ILE A 6 -0.18 -15.39 -0.25
N TRP A 7 0.49 -15.20 -1.38
CA TRP A 7 1.65 -14.28 -1.40
C TRP A 7 1.52 -13.09 -2.35
N ASN A 8 0.48 -12.28 -2.20
CA ASN A 8 0.19 -11.15 -3.10
C ASN A 8 -0.06 -9.83 -2.37
N ILE A 9 0.76 -9.52 -1.38
CA ILE A 9 0.65 -8.28 -0.60
C ILE A 9 2.06 -7.71 -0.50
N VAL A 10 2.35 -6.63 -1.25
CA VAL A 10 3.30 -5.53 -0.94
C VAL A 10 3.69 -4.73 -2.18
N LEU A 11 3.30 -3.46 -2.13
CA LEU A 11 4.21 -2.31 -2.01
C LEU A 11 3.37 -1.25 -1.26
N ALA A 12 3.92 -0.78 -0.15
CA ALA A 12 3.18 -0.19 0.94
C ALA A 12 2.85 1.28 0.62
N GLY A 13 1.58 1.53 0.30
CA GLY A 13 1.06 2.87 -0.03
C GLY A 13 0.35 2.95 -1.37
N CYS A 14 0.70 2.11 -2.34
CA CYS A 14 0.02 2.14 -3.65
C CYS A 14 -0.38 0.76 -4.20
N LEU A 15 0.16 -0.38 -3.72
CA LEU A 15 0.13 -1.64 -4.48
C LEU A 15 -0.86 -2.73 -4.06
N PHE A 16 -1.93 -2.36 -3.39
CA PHE A 16 -2.94 -3.36 -3.01
C PHE A 16 -3.80 -3.89 -4.17
N LEU A 17 -3.53 -3.57 -5.45
CA LEU A 17 -4.57 -3.67 -6.49
C LEU A 17 -4.23 -4.20 -7.87
N GLN A 18 -2.96 -4.37 -8.25
CA GLN A 18 -2.66 -4.75 -9.64
C GLN A 18 -2.78 -6.24 -9.96
N ALA A 19 -3.04 -7.10 -8.97
CA ALA A 19 -3.31 -8.51 -9.23
C ALA A 19 -4.77 -8.74 -9.65
N GLY A 20 -5.14 -8.26 -10.84
CA GLY A 20 -6.46 -8.55 -11.43
C GLY A 20 -6.82 -7.79 -12.71
N ALA A 21 -6.11 -6.71 -13.05
CA ALA A 21 -6.46 -5.90 -14.23
C ALA A 21 -5.90 -6.44 -15.56
N SER A 22 -5.20 -7.58 -15.57
CA SER A 22 -4.54 -8.10 -16.79
C SER A 22 -5.29 -9.20 -17.53
N LEU A 23 -6.49 -9.60 -17.12
CA LEU A 23 -7.32 -10.52 -17.91
C LEU A 23 -8.81 -10.29 -17.59
N LEU A 24 -9.51 -9.51 -18.42
CA LEU A 24 -10.83 -9.79 -19.02
C LEU A 24 -11.48 -8.50 -19.56
N PRO A 25 -12.13 -8.54 -20.73
CA PRO A 25 -12.76 -7.37 -21.36
C PRO A 25 -14.05 -6.98 -20.63
N PHE A 26 -14.36 -5.69 -20.64
CA PHE A 26 -15.64 -5.12 -20.26
C PHE A 26 -16.79 -5.86 -20.97
N GLY A 27 -17.64 -6.54 -20.21
CA GLY A 27 -18.84 -7.22 -20.69
C GLY A 27 -20.05 -6.79 -19.88
N HIS A 28 -21.02 -6.18 -20.57
CA HIS A 28 -22.34 -5.80 -20.05
C HIS A 28 -23.15 -6.99 -19.54
N GLY A 29 -23.94 -6.75 -18.50
CA GLY A 29 -25.02 -7.64 -18.07
C GLY A 29 -25.52 -7.35 -16.65
N VAL A 30 -26.30 -6.28 -16.49
CA VAL A 30 -27.10 -6.05 -15.27
C VAL A 30 -28.48 -6.63 -15.52
N ASN A 31 -28.89 -7.60 -14.71
CA ASN A 31 -30.29 -7.98 -14.56
C ASN A 31 -30.79 -7.36 -13.24
N PRO A 32 -31.89 -6.60 -13.24
CA PRO A 32 -32.43 -5.99 -12.03
C PRO A 32 -33.19 -7.07 -11.25
N ASP A 33 -33.10 -7.05 -9.92
CA ASP A 33 -34.27 -7.18 -9.05
C ASP A 33 -33.82 -7.16 -7.57
N GLU A 34 -34.54 -6.31 -6.83
CA GLU A 34 -34.75 -6.28 -5.37
C GLU A 34 -33.59 -5.76 -4.49
N GLU A 35 -33.52 -4.44 -4.32
CA GLU A 35 -34.21 -3.68 -3.24
C GLU A 35 -33.60 -3.92 -1.85
N ASN A 36 -32.48 -3.24 -1.58
CA ASN A 36 -32.26 -2.51 -0.32
C ASN A 36 -31.02 -1.57 -0.33
N LEU A 37 -30.58 -1.10 -1.50
CA LEU A 37 -29.54 -0.08 -1.60
C LEU A 37 -30.19 1.29 -1.76
N ARG A 38 -30.64 1.84 -0.63
CA ARG A 38 -30.97 3.26 -0.54
C ARG A 38 -29.71 4.08 -0.81
N ALA A 39 -29.87 5.03 -1.72
CA ALA A 39 -29.00 6.17 -1.98
C ALA A 39 -27.60 5.84 -2.53
N ALA A 40 -27.52 5.64 -3.85
CA ALA A 40 -26.47 6.27 -4.64
C ALA A 40 -26.69 7.80 -4.63
N ASP A 41 -26.61 8.40 -3.45
CA ASP A 41 -26.54 9.85 -3.32
C ASP A 41 -25.18 10.29 -3.86
N SER A 42 -25.23 11.28 -4.74
CA SER A 42 -24.09 11.94 -5.37
C SER A 42 -22.87 11.97 -4.45
N ILE A 43 -21.78 11.30 -4.85
CA ILE A 43 -20.47 11.51 -4.24
C ILE A 43 -20.27 13.04 -4.24
N PRO A 44 -20.09 13.69 -3.08
CA PRO A 44 -19.85 15.12 -3.05
C PRO A 44 -18.75 15.45 -4.05
N MET A 45 -18.89 16.52 -4.84
CA MET A 45 -17.89 16.87 -5.87
C MET A 45 -16.45 16.98 -5.32
N TYR A 46 -16.30 17.11 -4.00
CA TYR A 46 -15.05 17.14 -3.23
C TYR A 46 -14.45 15.76 -2.88
N ALA A 47 -15.19 14.66 -3.05
CA ALA A 47 -14.79 13.31 -2.70
C ALA A 47 -14.28 12.48 -3.92
N VAL A 48 -13.93 13.17 -5.02
CA VAL A 48 -13.27 12.53 -6.16
C VAL A 48 -11.89 12.02 -5.71
N PRO A 49 -11.59 10.72 -5.87
CA PRO A 49 -10.30 10.19 -5.45
C PRO A 49 -9.16 10.82 -6.26
N PRO A 50 -8.01 11.11 -5.62
CA PRO A 50 -6.88 11.70 -6.30
C PRO A 50 -6.21 10.70 -7.26
N ASN A 51 -5.71 11.21 -8.37
CA ASN A 51 -4.76 10.48 -9.20
C ASN A 51 -3.33 10.73 -8.69
N LEU A 52 -2.45 9.74 -8.85
CA LEU A 52 -1.02 9.92 -8.65
C LEU A 52 -0.44 10.85 -9.74
N PRO A 53 0.59 11.64 -9.41
CA PRO A 53 1.40 12.32 -10.41
C PRO A 53 2.14 11.29 -11.29
N ASN A 54 2.71 11.73 -12.41
CA ASN A 54 3.56 10.85 -13.22
C ASN A 54 4.78 10.37 -12.41
N ARG A 55 5.32 11.24 -11.57
CA ARG A 55 6.45 10.95 -10.69
C ARG A 55 6.27 11.62 -9.35
N PHE A 56 6.69 10.97 -8.28
CA PHE A 56 6.80 11.59 -6.96
C PHE A 56 7.90 10.96 -6.13
N TYR A 57 8.30 11.69 -5.11
CA TYR A 57 9.12 11.23 -4.00
C TYR A 57 8.40 11.55 -2.70
N ASN A 58 8.50 10.64 -1.73
CA ASN A 58 8.14 10.93 -0.34
C ASN A 58 8.99 10.08 0.61
N GLU A 59 8.96 10.50 1.86
CA GLU A 59 9.50 9.75 2.99
C GLU A 59 8.35 9.13 3.75
N PHE A 60 8.62 8.07 4.50
CA PHE A 60 7.60 7.48 5.35
C PHE A 60 8.14 7.02 6.69
N ILE A 61 7.24 6.99 7.65
CA ILE A 61 7.37 6.20 8.88
C ILE A 61 6.30 5.12 8.82
N ILE A 62 6.68 3.89 9.07
CA ILE A 62 5.80 2.74 9.13
C ILE A 62 5.80 2.19 10.55
N TYR A 63 4.60 1.86 11.01
CA TYR A 63 4.28 1.28 12.30
C TYR A 63 3.66 -0.08 12.05
N TYR A 64 4.13 -1.08 12.77
CA TYR A 64 3.57 -2.42 12.75
C TYR A 64 3.30 -2.89 14.17
N THR A 65 2.17 -3.54 14.37
CA THR A 65 1.80 -4.14 15.65
C THR A 65 1.26 -5.54 15.41
N PRO A 66 1.74 -6.58 16.12
CA PRO A 66 1.15 -7.90 16.10
C PRO A 66 -0.31 -7.88 16.56
N ARG A 67 -1.11 -8.84 16.08
CA ARG A 67 -2.53 -9.01 16.41
C ARG A 67 -2.74 -10.04 17.51
N ASP A 68 -1.99 -9.90 18.59
CA ASP A 68 -2.15 -10.80 19.73
C ASP A 68 -3.29 -10.36 20.67
N ASP A 69 -3.78 -9.12 20.50
CA ASP A 69 -4.85 -8.52 21.28
C ASP A 69 -6.08 -8.17 20.42
N LYS A 70 -7.26 -8.63 20.83
CA LYS A 70 -8.55 -8.36 20.18
C LYS A 70 -9.10 -6.97 20.51
N GLU A 71 -8.65 -6.38 21.61
CA GLU A 71 -9.08 -5.05 22.05
C GLU A 71 -8.26 -3.93 21.39
N MET A 72 -7.20 -4.28 20.64
CA MET A 72 -6.37 -3.31 19.96
C MET A 72 -7.18 -2.45 18.97
N PRO A 73 -7.15 -1.11 19.10
CA PRO A 73 -7.89 -0.25 18.20
C PRO A 73 -7.30 -0.28 16.78
N LEU A 74 -8.20 -0.17 15.81
CA LEU A 74 -7.85 -0.17 14.39
C LEU A 74 -7.12 1.13 14.00
N PRO A 75 -6.10 1.06 13.12
CA PRO A 75 -5.55 2.25 12.50
C PRO A 75 -6.59 2.95 11.57
N PRO A 76 -6.42 4.26 11.27
CA PRO A 76 -5.28 5.08 11.64
C PRO A 76 -5.31 5.55 13.10
N TRP A 77 -4.22 5.34 13.81
CA TRP A 77 -4.09 5.74 15.22
C TRP A 77 -3.91 7.26 15.32
N PRO A 78 -4.70 7.93 16.18
CA PRO A 78 -4.61 9.38 16.41
C PRO A 78 -3.44 9.75 17.34
N THR A 79 -2.56 8.81 17.64
CA THR A 79 -1.33 9.00 18.42
C THR A 79 -0.13 8.67 17.54
N VAL A 80 1.01 9.32 17.79
CA VAL A 80 2.25 9.12 16.99
C VAL A 80 2.64 7.64 16.93
N HIS A 81 2.31 6.88 17.98
CA HIS A 81 2.56 5.46 18.09
C HIS A 81 1.26 4.67 18.24
N PRO A 82 1.25 3.37 17.89
CA PRO A 82 0.18 2.47 18.28
C PRO A 82 -0.05 2.56 19.80
N PRO A 83 -1.30 2.42 20.26
CA PRO A 83 -1.64 2.70 21.66
C PRO A 83 -1.03 1.68 22.63
N ASP A 84 -0.82 0.44 22.17
CA ASP A 84 -0.35 -0.66 23.02
C ASP A 84 0.87 -1.36 22.39
N LEU A 85 1.80 -1.78 23.25
CA LEU A 85 2.94 -2.61 22.88
C LEU A 85 2.50 -4.09 22.74
N PRO A 86 3.19 -4.90 21.91
CA PRO A 86 4.41 -4.57 21.16
C PRO A 86 4.15 -3.90 19.81
N TYR A 87 4.98 -2.95 19.41
CA TYR A 87 5.01 -2.44 18.04
C TYR A 87 6.44 -2.24 17.54
N ALA A 88 6.59 -2.24 16.21
CA ALA A 88 7.81 -1.88 15.49
C ALA A 88 7.62 -0.54 14.78
N ILE A 89 8.69 0.25 14.72
CA ILE A 89 8.76 1.52 13.98
C ILE A 89 9.92 1.44 13.00
N GLY A 90 9.75 2.09 11.86
CA GLY A 90 10.74 2.10 10.80
C GLY A 90 10.46 3.19 9.82
N ARG A 91 11.49 3.47 9.05
CA ARG A 91 11.54 4.61 8.16
C ARG A 91 11.92 4.14 6.77
N GLY A 92 11.61 4.98 5.81
CA GLY A 92 12.01 4.73 4.46
C GLY A 92 11.61 5.84 3.52
N GLN A 93 11.82 5.56 2.24
CA GLN A 93 11.52 6.48 1.15
C GLN A 93 10.89 5.71 0.00
N THR A 94 9.98 6.39 -0.70
CA THR A 94 9.43 5.89 -1.96
C THR A 94 9.78 6.83 -3.09
N TRP A 95 10.28 6.27 -4.19
CA TRP A 95 10.36 6.92 -5.48
C TRP A 95 9.39 6.22 -6.42
N TYR A 96 8.56 7.00 -7.09
CA TYR A 96 7.60 6.50 -8.06
C TYR A 96 7.79 7.22 -9.39
N ALA A 97 7.85 6.46 -10.48
CA ALA A 97 7.88 6.97 -11.85
C ALA A 97 7.03 6.06 -12.75
N ALA A 98 5.78 6.46 -12.96
CA ALA A 98 4.81 5.71 -13.77
C ALA A 98 5.26 5.58 -15.23
N ASP A 99 5.82 6.66 -15.78
CA ASP A 99 6.28 6.77 -17.16
C ASP A 99 7.50 5.90 -17.45
N LEU A 100 8.31 5.62 -16.43
CA LEU A 100 9.42 4.67 -16.50
C LEU A 100 9.01 3.24 -16.12
N GLY A 101 7.80 3.07 -15.57
CA GLY A 101 7.37 1.80 -15.00
C GLY A 101 8.24 1.37 -13.82
N ILE A 102 8.72 2.30 -12.99
CA ILE A 102 9.61 2.03 -11.85
C ILE A 102 9.02 2.60 -10.57
N THR A 103 9.09 1.82 -9.50
CA THR A 103 8.85 2.26 -8.12
C THR A 103 9.88 1.59 -7.24
N ILE A 104 10.45 2.35 -6.31
CA ILE A 104 11.43 1.89 -5.33
C ILE A 104 10.91 2.28 -3.95
N GLU A 105 10.78 1.30 -3.07
CA GLU A 105 10.59 1.50 -1.63
C GLU A 105 11.88 1.05 -0.92
N ASN A 106 12.53 1.98 -0.24
CA ASN A 106 13.73 1.74 0.53
C ASN A 106 13.40 1.80 2.02
N TYR A 107 13.53 0.68 2.72
CA TYR A 107 13.29 0.55 4.15
C TYR A 107 14.62 0.57 4.90
N THR A 108 14.79 1.50 5.83
CA THR A 108 16.07 1.73 6.50
C THR A 108 16.21 1.05 7.86
N ASP A 109 15.11 0.60 8.45
CA ASP A 109 15.11 0.05 9.83
C ASP A 109 14.59 -1.39 9.86
N TYR A 110 13.31 -1.56 9.51
CA TYR A 110 12.69 -2.87 9.41
C TYR A 110 11.97 -2.97 8.07
N CYS A 111 12.17 -4.11 7.43
CA CYS A 111 11.50 -4.49 6.22
C CYS A 111 10.04 -4.78 6.53
N VAL A 112 9.16 -4.45 5.59
CA VAL A 112 7.70 -4.59 5.71
C VAL A 112 7.32 -5.90 6.41
N PRO A 113 6.37 -5.89 7.35
CA PRO A 113 5.97 -7.06 8.17
C PRO A 113 5.21 -8.16 7.37
N ILE A 114 5.52 -8.33 6.09
CA ILE A 114 5.05 -9.44 5.25
C ILE A 114 6.02 -10.63 5.30
N PHE A 115 7.28 -10.39 5.63
CA PHE A 115 8.28 -11.44 5.79
C PHE A 115 8.24 -11.97 7.23
N GLU A 116 7.41 -12.97 7.46
CA GLU A 116 7.44 -13.74 8.71
C GLU A 116 8.71 -14.62 8.77
N PRO A 117 9.27 -14.87 9.97
CA PRO A 117 8.90 -14.31 11.28
C PRO A 117 9.72 -13.09 11.71
N ASN A 118 10.80 -12.74 10.98
CA ASN A 118 11.77 -11.71 11.41
C ASN A 118 12.08 -10.74 10.27
N SER A 119 11.31 -9.66 10.12
CA SER A 119 11.58 -8.62 9.12
C SER A 119 12.35 -7.41 9.68
N TYR A 120 13.00 -7.56 10.85
CA TYR A 120 13.78 -6.52 11.53
C TYR A 120 15.15 -6.26 10.88
N PHE A 121 15.15 -5.94 9.59
CA PHE A 121 16.35 -5.61 8.82
C PHE A 121 16.02 -4.61 7.70
N PRO A 122 16.98 -3.78 7.25
CA PRO A 122 16.79 -2.90 6.10
C PRO A 122 16.60 -3.68 4.79
N CYS A 123 15.76 -3.17 3.88
CA CYS A 123 15.51 -3.81 2.59
C CYS A 123 15.13 -2.80 1.52
N VAL A 124 15.31 -3.19 0.25
CA VAL A 124 14.80 -2.42 -0.89
C VAL A 124 13.85 -3.31 -1.68
N PHE A 125 12.64 -2.81 -1.88
CA PHE A 125 11.70 -3.38 -2.82
C PHE A 125 11.64 -2.47 -4.03
N PHE A 126 11.78 -3.02 -5.22
CA PHE A 126 11.58 -2.23 -6.42
C PHE A 126 10.97 -3.04 -7.53
N ASN A 127 10.25 -2.37 -8.43
CA ASN A 127 9.81 -2.98 -9.65
C ASN A 127 10.60 -2.45 -10.85
N TYR A 128 10.92 -3.35 -11.77
CA TYR A 128 11.58 -3.03 -13.03
C TYR A 128 11.16 -4.05 -14.07
N ASN A 129 10.79 -3.58 -15.27
CA ASN A 129 10.37 -4.43 -16.39
C ASN A 129 9.32 -5.50 -16.02
N SER A 130 8.20 -5.07 -15.43
CA SER A 130 7.10 -5.96 -14.98
C SER A 130 7.54 -7.04 -13.97
N THR A 131 8.62 -6.82 -13.21
CA THR A 131 9.12 -7.75 -12.20
C THR A 131 9.37 -6.99 -10.90
N ALA A 132 8.89 -7.54 -9.79
CA ALA A 132 9.22 -7.08 -8.44
C ALA A 132 10.46 -7.80 -7.94
N TYR A 133 11.44 -7.02 -7.50
CA TYR A 133 12.69 -7.47 -6.91
C TYR A 133 12.76 -7.05 -5.45
N PHE A 134 13.45 -7.88 -4.68
CA PHE A 134 13.70 -7.67 -3.28
C PHE A 134 15.20 -7.77 -3.00
N ILE A 135 15.77 -6.73 -2.40
CA ILE A 135 17.17 -6.67 -1.96
C ILE A 135 17.19 -6.61 -0.44
N SER A 136 18.08 -7.41 0.14
CA SER A 136 18.38 -7.42 1.58
C SER A 136 19.78 -7.99 1.80
N ASP A 137 20.28 -7.91 3.02
CA ASP A 137 21.57 -8.52 3.37
C ASP A 137 21.50 -10.06 3.21
N VAL A 138 22.61 -10.68 2.79
CA VAL A 138 22.70 -12.14 2.58
C VAL A 138 22.44 -12.94 3.85
N THR A 139 22.74 -12.38 5.02
CA THR A 139 22.54 -13.01 6.34
C THR A 139 21.07 -13.14 6.72
N THR A 140 20.18 -12.37 6.09
CA THR A 140 18.72 -12.45 6.31
C THR A 140 18.08 -13.70 5.69
N GLY A 141 18.81 -14.40 4.80
CA GLY A 141 18.29 -15.53 4.01
C GLY A 141 17.51 -15.10 2.75
N TYR A 142 17.10 -13.84 2.65
CA TYR A 142 16.39 -13.29 1.49
C TYR A 142 17.31 -12.63 0.46
N GLY A 143 18.53 -12.26 0.85
CA GLY A 143 19.50 -11.56 0.01
C GLY A 143 20.31 -12.43 -0.97
N PRO A 144 21.21 -11.81 -1.76
CA PRO A 144 21.39 -10.35 -1.87
C PRO A 144 20.33 -9.70 -2.76
N CYS A 145 19.74 -10.45 -3.69
CA CYS A 145 18.53 -10.07 -4.40
C CYS A 145 17.74 -11.31 -4.81
N CYS A 146 16.42 -11.18 -4.87
CA CYS A 146 15.52 -12.23 -5.35
C CYS A 146 14.31 -11.63 -6.08
N VAL A 147 13.70 -12.44 -6.94
CA VAL A 147 12.46 -12.13 -7.63
C VAL A 147 11.29 -12.37 -6.67
N TYR A 148 10.65 -11.28 -6.25
CA TYR A 148 9.47 -11.33 -5.38
C TYR A 148 8.27 -11.85 -6.15
N ARG A 149 7.98 -11.25 -7.32
CA ARG A 149 6.82 -11.60 -8.16
C ARG A 149 6.99 -11.15 -9.61
N LYS A 150 6.42 -11.92 -10.54
CA LYS A 150 6.19 -11.57 -11.94
C LYS A 150 4.86 -12.17 -12.46
N PRO A 151 4.07 -11.47 -13.29
CA PRO A 151 4.21 -10.06 -13.67
C PRO A 151 3.83 -9.11 -12.51
N TRP A 152 4.49 -7.95 -12.46
CA TRP A 152 4.27 -6.93 -11.43
C TRP A 152 4.72 -5.53 -11.88
N SER A 153 3.82 -4.54 -11.81
CA SER A 153 4.06 -3.17 -12.24
C SER A 153 3.82 -2.16 -11.11
N PRO A 154 4.24 -0.90 -11.26
CA PRO A 154 3.74 0.16 -10.40
C PRO A 154 2.24 0.31 -10.58
N PRO A 155 1.50 0.72 -9.54
CA PRO A 155 0.10 1.08 -9.59
C PRO A 155 -0.14 2.06 -10.70
N HIS A 156 -1.26 1.86 -11.38
CA HIS A 156 -1.68 2.86 -12.32
C HIS A 156 -2.04 4.14 -11.56
N ARG A 157 -1.88 5.28 -12.24
CA ARG A 157 -2.05 6.59 -11.60
C ARG A 157 -3.45 6.84 -11.08
N ASP A 158 -4.45 6.18 -11.64
CA ASP A 158 -5.85 6.30 -11.26
C ASP A 158 -6.32 5.19 -10.30
N PHE A 159 -5.41 4.45 -9.66
CA PHE A 159 -5.80 3.28 -8.86
C PHE A 159 -6.82 3.59 -7.76
N MET A 160 -6.88 4.82 -7.26
CA MET A 160 -7.86 5.23 -6.25
C MET A 160 -9.29 5.33 -6.80
N GLN A 161 -9.48 5.44 -8.12
CA GLN A 161 -10.82 5.56 -8.73
C GLN A 161 -11.71 4.35 -8.44
N GLN A 162 -11.13 3.15 -8.41
CA GLN A 162 -11.86 1.93 -8.04
C GLN A 162 -12.29 1.88 -6.57
N TYR A 163 -11.87 2.84 -5.74
CA TYR A 163 -12.32 3.00 -4.36
C TYR A 163 -13.18 4.24 -4.14
N ALA A 164 -13.64 4.91 -5.20
CA ALA A 164 -14.43 6.14 -5.08
C ALA A 164 -15.62 6.00 -4.13
N ALA A 165 -16.31 4.86 -4.16
CA ALA A 165 -17.46 4.56 -3.30
C ALA A 165 -17.12 4.41 -1.80
N TYR A 166 -15.84 4.34 -1.43
CA TYR A 166 -15.37 4.12 -0.05
C TYR A 166 -14.89 5.41 0.63
N PHE A 167 -15.16 6.57 0.05
CA PHE A 167 -14.98 7.82 0.78
C PHE A 167 -15.79 7.77 2.08
N ASN A 168 -15.14 8.07 3.19
CA ASN A 168 -15.73 7.96 4.52
C ASN A 168 -15.96 9.35 5.13
N ARG A 169 -14.89 10.14 5.27
CA ARG A 169 -14.92 11.42 5.98
C ARG A 169 -13.72 12.29 5.66
N THR A 170 -13.80 13.55 6.08
CA THR A 170 -12.68 14.50 6.13
C THR A 170 -12.37 14.83 7.59
N THR A 171 -11.08 14.91 7.96
CA THR A 171 -10.63 15.32 9.31
C THR A 171 -9.68 16.50 9.24
N THR A 172 -9.67 17.33 10.27
CA THR A 172 -8.64 18.38 10.49
C THR A 172 -7.47 17.77 11.26
N GLY A 173 -6.55 17.14 10.53
CA GLY A 173 -5.39 16.46 11.09
C GLY A 173 -5.59 14.97 11.36
N LEU A 174 -4.49 14.31 11.71
CA LEU A 174 -4.46 12.97 12.29
C LEU A 174 -3.74 13.08 13.62
N GLY A 175 -4.48 13.10 14.74
CA GLY A 175 -3.86 13.18 16.06
C GLY A 175 -3.17 14.52 16.38
N GLU A 176 -2.87 14.73 17.66
CA GLU A 176 -2.06 15.86 18.07
C GLU A 176 -0.59 15.62 17.67
N GLY A 177 -0.01 16.54 16.89
CA GLY A 177 1.42 16.53 16.56
C GLY A 177 1.88 15.52 15.49
N ILE A 178 1.00 14.72 14.88
CA ILE A 178 1.40 13.78 13.82
C ILE A 178 1.33 14.45 12.44
N LEU A 179 0.14 14.96 12.07
CA LEU A 179 -0.12 15.59 10.78
C LEU A 179 -1.13 16.72 10.96
N ASN A 180 -0.68 17.96 10.87
CA ASN A 180 -1.51 19.16 11.02
C ASN A 180 -2.01 19.66 9.64
N GLN A 181 -2.79 18.83 8.95
CA GLN A 181 -3.39 19.16 7.66
C GLN A 181 -4.77 18.52 7.51
N THR A 182 -5.64 19.07 6.68
CA THR A 182 -6.94 18.46 6.37
C THR A 182 -6.74 17.19 5.53
N ILE A 183 -7.38 16.08 5.94
CA ILE A 183 -7.22 14.76 5.33
C ILE A 183 -8.59 14.21 4.92
N ASP A 184 -8.71 13.76 3.68
CA ASP A 184 -9.84 12.97 3.20
C ASP A 184 -9.52 11.48 3.29
N TRP A 185 -10.47 10.70 3.77
CA TRP A 185 -10.28 9.29 4.11
C TRP A 185 -11.13 8.37 3.25
N TRP A 186 -10.50 7.33 2.73
CA TRP A 186 -11.14 6.18 2.09
C TRP A 186 -10.93 4.95 2.95
N VAL A 187 -12.02 4.29 3.36
CA VAL A 187 -11.98 3.12 4.25
C VAL A 187 -12.49 1.90 3.49
N ILE A 188 -11.60 0.96 3.23
CA ILE A 188 -11.87 -0.21 2.39
C ILE A 188 -12.40 -1.34 3.27
N PRO A 189 -13.64 -1.80 3.06
CA PRO A 189 -14.22 -2.85 3.88
C PRO A 189 -13.67 -4.23 3.50
N GLN A 190 -13.67 -5.15 4.46
CA GLN A 190 -13.08 -6.48 4.31
C GLN A 190 -13.75 -7.34 3.22
N ASN A 191 -15.04 -7.12 2.99
CA ASN A 191 -15.83 -7.85 2.00
C ASN A 191 -15.39 -7.57 0.56
N GLU A 192 -14.81 -6.41 0.27
CA GLU A 192 -14.31 -6.07 -1.07
C GLU A 192 -13.09 -6.92 -1.44
N ILE A 193 -12.24 -7.20 -0.47
CA ILE A 193 -11.13 -8.15 -0.65
C ILE A 193 -11.69 -9.56 -0.85
N LYS A 194 -12.67 -10.00 -0.04
CA LYS A 194 -13.29 -11.33 -0.22
C LYS A 194 -13.91 -11.52 -1.60
N LYS A 195 -14.57 -10.49 -2.16
CA LYS A 195 -15.14 -10.53 -3.51
C LYS A 195 -14.04 -10.65 -4.57
N ARG A 196 -12.95 -9.89 -4.43
CA ARG A 196 -11.87 -9.80 -5.43
C ARG A 196 -10.94 -11.02 -5.45
N TRP A 197 -10.74 -11.68 -4.30
CA TRP A 197 -9.77 -12.76 -4.13
C TRP A 197 -10.40 -14.13 -3.87
N GLY A 198 -11.73 -14.22 -3.98
CA GLY A 198 -12.52 -15.44 -3.76
C GLY A 198 -12.51 -15.93 -2.30
N LYS A 199 -13.18 -17.05 -2.03
CA LYS A 199 -13.15 -17.77 -0.74
C LYS A 199 -11.78 -18.40 -0.42
N SER A 200 -10.67 -17.78 -0.82
CA SER A 200 -9.36 -18.18 -0.27
C SER A 200 -9.41 -17.92 1.24
N GLY A 201 -8.89 -18.85 2.04
CA GLY A 201 -9.13 -18.98 3.49
C GLY A 201 -8.70 -17.83 4.40
N TRP A 202 -8.52 -16.62 3.85
CA TRP A 202 -8.41 -15.34 4.54
C TRP A 202 -9.76 -14.94 5.15
N SER A 203 -10.15 -15.68 6.19
CA SER A 203 -11.28 -15.34 7.05
C SER A 203 -10.81 -15.25 8.49
N THR A 204 -9.84 -14.39 8.76
CA THR A 204 -9.77 -13.74 10.07
C THR A 204 -10.79 -12.61 10.04
N SER A 205 -12.07 -12.98 10.13
CA SER A 205 -13.23 -12.09 10.07
C SER A 205 -13.38 -11.22 11.32
N ASP A 206 -12.29 -10.90 12.01
CA ASP A 206 -12.35 -10.29 13.34
C ASP A 206 -12.61 -8.79 13.25
N HIS A 207 -12.42 -8.18 12.07
CA HIS A 207 -12.65 -6.76 11.84
C HIS A 207 -13.39 -6.45 10.53
N PRO A 208 -14.19 -5.36 10.48
CA PRO A 208 -15.01 -5.02 9.32
C PRO A 208 -14.21 -4.34 8.18
N VAL A 209 -12.96 -3.95 8.43
CA VAL A 209 -12.16 -3.09 7.55
C VAL A 209 -10.85 -3.79 7.20
N PHE A 210 -10.50 -3.74 5.92
CA PHE A 210 -9.21 -4.21 5.41
C PHE A 210 -8.11 -3.18 5.64
N GLY A 211 -8.43 -1.91 5.42
CA GLY A 211 -7.46 -0.84 5.44
C GLY A 211 -8.04 0.43 4.85
N GLY A 212 -7.18 1.36 4.47
CA GLY A 212 -7.62 2.57 3.83
C GLY A 212 -6.50 3.54 3.52
N TYR A 213 -6.91 4.67 2.94
CA TYR A 213 -6.03 5.74 2.48
C TYR A 213 -6.47 7.08 3.05
N GLY A 214 -5.50 7.88 3.48
CA GLY A 214 -5.65 9.27 3.84
C GLY A 214 -4.86 10.13 2.85
N TRP A 215 -5.54 11.10 2.24
CA TRP A 215 -4.95 12.05 1.30
C TRP A 215 -5.18 13.46 1.77
N ALA A 216 -4.20 14.35 1.59
CA ALA A 216 -4.37 15.75 1.94
C ALA A 216 -5.52 16.33 1.09
N SER A 217 -6.45 17.06 1.69
CA SER A 217 -7.57 17.69 0.97
C SER A 217 -7.09 18.84 0.08
N THR A 218 -5.99 19.48 0.47
CA THR A 218 -5.36 20.57 -0.29
C THR A 218 -4.42 20.02 -1.37
N HIS A 219 -4.46 20.62 -2.55
CA HIS A 219 -3.58 20.30 -3.67
C HIS A 219 -2.23 21.02 -3.52
N LEU A 220 -1.17 20.39 -4.04
CA LEU A 220 0.08 21.08 -4.34
C LEU A 220 -0.09 22.04 -5.52
N GLU A 221 0.89 22.90 -5.74
CA GLU A 221 0.92 23.83 -6.90
C GLU A 221 0.81 23.10 -8.25
N SER A 222 1.31 21.87 -8.32
CA SER A 222 1.20 20.96 -9.48
C SER A 222 -0.21 20.46 -9.76
N GLY A 223 -1.15 20.66 -8.82
CA GLY A 223 -2.51 20.16 -8.89
C GLY A 223 -2.71 18.72 -8.40
N TYR A 224 -1.69 18.06 -7.84
CA TYR A 224 -1.83 16.74 -7.22
C TYR A 224 -2.01 16.83 -5.71
N ARG A 225 -2.62 15.80 -5.12
CA ARG A 225 -2.83 15.70 -3.68
C ARG A 225 -1.77 14.79 -3.06
N PRO A 226 -1.07 15.21 -2.01
CA PRO A 226 -0.16 14.35 -1.28
C PRO A 226 -0.86 13.16 -0.64
N GLN A 227 -0.22 11.99 -0.69
CA GLN A 227 -0.56 10.89 0.20
C GLN A 227 -0.11 11.23 1.61
N VAL A 228 -0.91 10.83 2.59
CA VAL A 228 -0.70 11.21 3.99
C VAL A 228 -0.64 9.99 4.89
N CYS A 229 -1.56 9.05 4.70
CA CYS A 229 -1.62 7.84 5.49
C CYS A 229 -2.07 6.67 4.62
N PHE A 230 -1.49 5.52 4.86
CA PHE A 230 -1.98 4.25 4.37
C PHE A 230 -1.97 3.24 5.51
N TRP A 231 -3.05 2.50 5.69
CA TRP A 231 -3.10 1.44 6.70
C TRP A 231 -3.79 0.20 6.16
N TYR A 232 -3.42 -0.95 6.69
CA TYR A 232 -4.00 -2.22 6.28
C TYR A 232 -3.82 -3.31 7.34
N GLU A 233 -4.67 -4.32 7.20
CA GLU A 233 -4.61 -5.59 7.90
C GLU A 233 -3.56 -6.49 7.22
N GLY A 234 -2.45 -6.75 7.92
CA GLY A 234 -1.45 -7.73 7.50
C GLY A 234 -1.82 -9.16 7.93
N ASN A 235 -0.92 -10.12 7.70
CA ASN A 235 -1.17 -11.52 8.06
C ASN A 235 -1.34 -11.73 9.57
N VAL A 236 -0.47 -11.07 10.34
CA VAL A 236 -0.31 -11.29 11.78
C VAL A 236 -0.41 -9.99 12.57
N GLY A 237 -0.94 -8.91 11.97
CA GLY A 237 -0.92 -7.59 12.60
C GLY A 237 -1.60 -6.47 11.82
N TRP A 238 -1.47 -5.27 12.36
CA TRP A 238 -1.89 -4.01 11.73
C TRP A 238 -0.67 -3.21 11.30
N THR A 239 -0.78 -2.56 10.15
CA THR A 239 0.24 -1.66 9.65
C THR A 239 -0.35 -0.29 9.39
N GLN A 240 0.37 0.76 9.81
CA GLN A 240 0.11 2.15 9.44
C GLN A 240 1.39 2.76 8.90
N GLN A 241 1.30 3.39 7.73
CA GLN A 241 2.38 4.13 7.11
C GLN A 241 1.96 5.57 6.95
N LEU A 242 2.77 6.47 7.50
CA LEU A 242 2.61 7.91 7.43
C LEU A 242 3.62 8.47 6.45
N PHE A 243 3.15 9.32 5.55
CA PHE A 243 3.95 9.88 4.48
C PHE A 243 4.29 11.35 4.76
N TYR A 244 5.54 11.71 4.49
CA TYR A 244 6.12 13.01 4.74
C TYR A 244 6.93 13.48 3.53
N ASN A 245 7.24 14.77 3.48
CA ASN A 245 8.12 15.36 2.47
C ASN A 245 7.72 14.97 1.04
N PHE A 246 6.42 14.89 0.77
CA PHE A 246 5.90 14.54 -0.54
C PHE A 246 6.21 15.66 -1.53
N VAL A 247 6.88 15.31 -2.62
CA VAL A 247 7.18 16.20 -3.74
C VAL A 247 6.89 15.49 -5.05
N ASP A 248 6.22 16.16 -5.96
CA ASP A 248 5.92 15.70 -7.32
C ASP A 248 6.55 16.58 -8.40
N THR A 249 7.37 17.54 -7.97
CA THR A 249 8.22 18.38 -8.79
C THR A 249 9.63 18.45 -8.17
N GLY A 250 10.59 19.03 -8.89
CA GLY A 250 11.96 19.24 -8.40
C GLY A 250 12.92 18.07 -8.66
N PRO A 251 14.12 18.09 -8.04
CA PRO A 251 15.19 17.14 -8.35
C PRO A 251 14.87 15.68 -8.01
N ARG A 252 14.20 15.44 -6.89
CA ARG A 252 13.94 14.07 -6.38
C ARG A 252 13.04 13.24 -7.30
N THR A 253 12.17 13.89 -8.09
CA THR A 253 11.34 13.20 -9.10
C THR A 253 12.12 12.79 -10.34
N LYS A 254 13.40 13.16 -10.45
CA LYS A 254 14.31 12.79 -11.54
C LYS A 254 15.35 11.75 -11.13
N ASP A 255 15.38 11.33 -9.86
CA ASP A 255 16.36 10.36 -9.34
C ASP A 255 16.34 9.03 -10.12
N LEU A 256 15.18 8.65 -10.65
CA LEU A 256 15.01 7.40 -11.41
C LEU A 256 15.36 7.51 -12.91
N GLU A 257 15.63 8.70 -13.44
CA GLU A 257 15.97 8.87 -14.88
C GLU A 257 17.26 8.16 -15.27
N ARG A 258 18.16 7.98 -14.30
CA ARG A 258 19.45 7.29 -14.47
C ARG A 258 19.47 5.98 -13.70
N PHE A 259 18.31 5.40 -13.40
CA PHE A 259 18.22 4.13 -12.71
C PHE A 259 19.03 3.06 -13.46
N LYS A 260 19.95 2.42 -12.75
CA LYS A 260 20.73 1.28 -13.25
C LYS A 260 20.24 0.04 -12.54
N PHE A 261 19.83 -0.96 -13.31
CA PHE A 261 19.44 -2.25 -12.76
C PHE A 261 20.62 -2.84 -11.97
N PRO A 262 20.46 -3.16 -10.68
CA PRO A 262 21.54 -3.70 -9.87
C PRO A 262 22.00 -5.07 -10.40
N GLU A 263 23.31 -5.26 -10.58
CA GLU A 263 23.87 -6.53 -11.08
C GLU A 263 23.50 -7.72 -10.17
N ILE A 264 23.45 -7.50 -8.85
CA ILE A 264 23.00 -8.49 -7.86
C ILE A 264 21.59 -9.02 -8.14
N CYS A 265 20.76 -8.26 -8.85
CA CYS A 265 19.40 -8.63 -9.23
C CYS A 265 19.30 -9.28 -10.60
N ASN A 266 20.43 -9.51 -11.31
CA ASN A 266 20.46 -10.35 -12.49
C ASN A 266 20.32 -11.83 -12.10
N THR A 267 19.12 -12.19 -11.63
CA THR A 267 18.81 -13.48 -11.02
C THR A 267 17.36 -13.86 -11.31
N ASP A 268 17.12 -15.16 -11.46
CA ASP A 268 15.78 -15.76 -11.50
C ASP A 268 15.41 -16.42 -10.15
N LYS A 269 16.25 -16.27 -9.12
CA LYS A 269 16.01 -16.83 -7.79
C LYS A 269 14.73 -16.21 -7.21
N ALA A 270 13.69 -17.02 -7.01
CA ALA A 270 12.51 -16.60 -6.28
C ALA A 270 12.87 -16.32 -4.80
N CYS A 271 12.25 -15.31 -4.21
CA CYS A 271 12.41 -15.05 -2.78
C CYS A 271 11.91 -16.25 -1.96
N ILE A 272 12.71 -16.69 -0.98
CA ILE A 272 12.39 -17.83 -0.13
C ILE A 272 11.61 -17.31 1.08
N TYR A 273 10.29 -17.37 1.04
CA TYR A 273 9.40 -16.88 2.12
C TYR A 273 9.20 -17.89 3.26
N ARG A 274 10.07 -18.89 3.37
CA ARG A 274 9.99 -19.93 4.40
C ARG A 274 11.37 -20.22 4.97
N PRO A 275 11.65 -19.92 6.24
CA PRO A 275 12.60 -20.74 6.99
C PRO A 275 12.10 -22.19 7.08
#